data_AF-A0A7X7AKN7-F1
#
_entry.id   AF-A0A7X7AKN7-F1
#
_cell.length_a   1.000
_cell.length_b   1.000
_cell.length_c   1.000
_cell.angle_alpha   90.00
_cell.angle_beta   90.00
_cell.angle_gamma   90.00
#
_symmetry.space_group_name_H-M   'P 1'
#
loop_
_entity.id
_entity.type
_entity.pdbx_description
1 polymer ?
#
loop_
_entity_poly.entity_id
_entity_poly.type
_entity_poly.pdbx_seq_one_letter_code
_entity_poly.pdbx_strand_id
1 'polypeptide(L)'
;MPGKPNRFERLMPRGSLARHLLVRLMPAVLVLILMDVVVTWYFTGTMSVEEWLERDLFWAMLFSQLALLLVFGWVLITGIRSGLDSVNRLSHELSQRSIDDLQPLDTADLSSEIAPLITHINDLLKRLDDAVQAQRRFVGHAAHQLRTPLTGLKLECELMLAG
;
A
#
# COMPACT_ATOMS: atom_id res chain seq x y z
N MET A 1 -25.95 -3.49 18.96
CA MET A 1 -26.01 -2.93 17.60
C MET A 1 -24.69 -2.20 17.33
N PRO A 2 -23.82 -2.69 16.43
CA PRO A 2 -22.60 -1.98 16.06
C PRO A 2 -22.97 -0.73 15.26
N GLY A 3 -22.52 0.45 15.72
CA GLY A 3 -22.79 1.73 15.09
C GLY A 3 -22.24 1.78 13.66
N LYS A 4 -23.00 2.39 12.74
CA LYS A 4 -22.51 2.64 11.38
C LYS A 4 -21.20 3.44 11.46
N PRO A 5 -20.14 3.04 10.74
CA PRO A 5 -18.84 3.69 10.85
C PRO A 5 -18.96 5.17 10.48
N ASN A 6 -18.39 6.01 11.35
CA ASN A 6 -18.41 7.46 11.22
C ASN A 6 -17.74 7.84 9.90
N ARG A 7 -18.20 8.92 9.24
CA ARG A 7 -17.66 9.35 7.93
C ARG A 7 -16.14 9.56 7.95
N PHE A 8 -15.60 9.95 9.11
CA PHE A 8 -14.17 10.09 9.37
C PHE A 8 -13.40 8.77 9.39
N GLU A 9 -13.97 7.66 9.90
CA GLU A 9 -13.32 6.35 9.89
C GLU A 9 -13.20 5.76 8.48
N ARG A 10 -14.08 6.16 7.55
CA ARG A 10 -13.96 5.83 6.12
C ARG A 10 -12.87 6.62 5.41
N LEU A 11 -12.53 7.82 5.88
CA LEU A 11 -11.49 8.66 5.28
C LEU A 11 -10.09 8.32 5.80
N MET A 12 -9.96 7.86 7.05
CA MET A 12 -8.67 7.47 7.64
C MET A 12 -8.78 6.16 8.43
N PRO A 13 -8.64 5.00 7.76
CA PRO A 13 -8.65 3.69 8.41
C PRO A 13 -7.51 3.53 9.43
N ARG A 14 -7.73 2.72 10.47
CA ARG A 14 -6.69 2.31 11.43
C ARG A 14 -5.64 1.47 10.67
N GLY A 15 -4.49 2.07 10.36
CA GLY A 15 -3.43 1.49 9.50
C GLY A 15 -3.06 2.35 8.27
N SER A 16 -3.70 3.51 8.09
CA SER A 16 -3.37 4.44 7.00
C SER A 16 -1.99 5.08 7.19
N LEU A 17 -1.25 5.20 6.07
CA LEU A 17 0.00 5.95 6.00
C LEU A 17 -0.26 7.43 6.32
N ALA A 18 -1.33 8.01 5.79
CA ALA A 18 -1.74 9.37 6.12
C ALA A 18 -1.96 9.55 7.63
N ARG A 19 -2.62 8.59 8.29
CA ARG A 19 -2.80 8.60 9.75
C ARG A 19 -1.48 8.46 10.50
N HIS A 20 -0.59 7.57 10.06
CA HIS A 20 0.73 7.39 10.68
C HIS A 20 1.58 8.66 10.57
N LEU A 21 1.55 9.31 9.40
CA LEU A 21 2.25 10.57 9.15
C LEU A 21 1.67 11.71 9.99
N LEU A 22 0.35 11.85 10.02
CA LEU A 22 -0.34 12.83 10.84
C LEU A 22 0.00 12.65 12.32
N VAL A 23 -0.13 11.44 12.85
CA VAL A 23 0.14 11.17 14.28
C VAL A 23 1.61 11.40 14.64
N ARG A 24 2.54 11.09 13.73
CA ARG A 24 3.97 11.35 13.93
C ARG A 24 4.31 12.85 13.85
N LEU A 25 3.57 13.62 13.06
CA LEU A 25 3.78 15.07 12.85
C LEU A 25 3.09 15.92 13.90
N MET A 26 1.92 15.50 14.39
CA MET A 26 1.11 16.22 15.38
C MET A 26 1.91 16.72 16.59
N PRO A 27 2.72 15.90 17.29
CA PRO A 27 3.49 16.40 18.43
C PRO A 27 4.56 17.41 18.01
N ALA A 28 5.24 17.20 16.88
CA ALA A 28 6.26 18.14 16.40
C ALA A 28 5.66 19.48 16.01
N VAL A 29 4.53 19.49 15.30
CA VAL A 29 3.81 20.72 14.92
C VAL A 29 3.21 21.41 16.13
N LEU A 30 2.65 20.67 17.07
CA LEU A 30 2.09 21.25 18.30
C LEU A 30 3.20 21.92 19.13
N VAL A 31 4.38 21.29 19.24
CA VAL A 31 5.55 21.92 19.87
C VAL A 31 6.01 23.16 19.12
N LEU A 32 6.05 23.12 17.78
CA LEU A 32 6.45 24.27 16.95
C LEU A 32 5.51 25.45 17.12
N ILE A 33 4.20 25.20 17.05
CA ILE A 33 3.15 26.23 17.26
C ILE A 33 3.25 26.77 18.69
N LEU A 34 3.39 25.90 19.68
CA LEU A 34 3.46 26.32 21.08
C LEU A 34 4.74 27.12 21.35
N MET A 35 5.86 26.74 20.73
CA MET A 35 7.12 27.48 20.78
C MET A 35 6.98 28.85 20.12
N ASP A 36 6.35 28.92 18.94
CA ASP A 36 6.07 30.19 18.23
C ASP A 36 5.19 31.12 19.08
N VAL A 37 4.09 30.60 19.63
CA VAL A 37 3.19 31.36 20.52
C VAL A 37 3.91 31.84 21.77
N VAL A 38 4.75 31.01 22.40
CA VAL A 38 5.53 31.38 23.58
C VAL A 38 6.55 32.46 23.23
N VAL A 39 7.22 32.36 22.08
CA VAL A 39 8.14 33.39 21.58
C VAL A 39 7.38 34.69 21.38
N THR A 40 6.29 34.68 20.60
CA THR A 40 5.47 35.88 20.38
C THR A 40 4.97 36.49 21.69
N TRP A 41 4.49 35.67 22.62
CA TRP A 41 4.00 36.11 23.93
C TRP A 41 5.11 36.71 24.80
N TYR A 42 6.26 36.05 24.87
CA TYR A 42 7.43 36.53 25.62
C TYR A 42 7.94 37.86 25.06
N PHE A 43 8.08 37.98 23.74
CA PHE A 43 8.51 39.21 23.09
C PHE A 43 7.49 40.35 23.26
N THR A 44 6.18 40.06 23.10
CA THR A 44 5.11 41.06 23.26
C THR A 44 4.96 41.53 24.71
N GLY A 45 5.18 40.65 25.68
CA GLY A 45 4.93 40.92 27.10
C GLY A 45 6.08 41.57 27.86
N THR A 46 7.32 41.50 27.35
CA THR A 46 8.50 41.91 28.13
C THR A 46 9.17 43.20 27.65
N MET A 47 8.98 43.63 26.40
CA MET A 47 9.76 44.73 25.81
C MET A 47 8.85 45.84 25.26
N SER A 48 9.16 47.10 25.59
CA SER A 48 8.53 48.29 25.01
C SER A 48 8.72 48.29 23.49
N VAL A 49 7.59 48.24 22.75
CA VAL A 49 7.50 48.08 21.28
C VAL A 49 8.29 49.16 20.50
N GLU A 50 8.66 50.26 21.15
CA GLU A 50 9.37 51.41 20.55
C GLU A 50 10.84 51.16 20.18
N GLU A 51 11.55 50.18 20.75
CA GLU A 51 12.98 49.95 20.45
C GLU A 51 13.25 48.98 19.28
N TRP A 52 12.24 48.22 18.84
CA TRP A 52 12.45 46.97 18.08
C TRP A 52 11.81 46.92 16.69
N LEU A 53 11.75 48.04 15.96
CA LEU A 53 10.77 48.10 14.88
C LEU A 53 11.11 47.41 13.53
N GLU A 54 12.31 46.95 13.21
CA GLU A 54 12.51 46.41 11.83
C GLU A 54 13.29 45.11 11.66
N ARG A 55 14.31 44.81 12.50
CA ARG A 55 15.23 43.70 12.18
C ARG A 55 14.99 42.40 12.95
N ASP A 56 14.74 42.45 14.25
CA ASP A 56 14.67 41.21 15.05
C ASP A 56 13.32 40.49 14.94
N LEU A 57 12.21 41.23 14.81
CA LEU A 57 10.91 40.63 14.50
C LEU A 57 10.95 39.87 13.18
N PHE A 58 11.63 40.44 12.17
CA PHE A 58 11.82 39.80 10.87
C PHE A 58 12.61 38.50 11.01
N TRP A 59 13.75 38.50 11.71
CA TRP A 59 14.56 37.29 11.90
C TRP A 59 13.85 36.22 12.74
N ALA A 60 13.14 36.60 13.80
CA ALA A 60 12.38 35.66 14.63
C ALA A 60 11.27 34.97 13.82
N MET A 61 10.51 35.75 13.04
CA MET A 61 9.47 35.22 12.16
C MET A 61 10.08 34.32 11.07
N LEU A 62 11.19 34.75 10.45
CA LEU A 62 11.88 33.97 9.43
C LEU A 62 12.37 32.61 9.96
N PHE A 63 12.94 32.57 11.16
CA PHE A 63 13.40 31.32 11.79
C PHE A 63 12.23 30.37 12.10
N SER A 64 11.13 30.89 12.63
CA SER A 64 9.92 30.10 12.90
C SER A 64 9.34 29.51 11.61
N GLN A 65 9.22 30.33 10.56
CA GLN A 65 8.74 29.89 9.24
C GLN A 65 9.65 28.82 8.64
N LEU A 66 10.96 28.98 8.74
CA LEU A 66 11.94 28.03 8.21
C LEU A 66 11.87 26.70 8.99
N ALA A 67 11.74 26.75 10.31
CA ALA A 67 11.58 25.55 11.14
C ALA A 67 10.31 24.78 10.77
N LEU A 68 9.20 25.48 10.54
CA LEU A 68 7.95 24.86 10.09
C LEU A 68 8.11 24.16 8.74
N LEU A 69 8.75 24.81 7.77
CA LEU A 69 9.01 24.23 6.45
C LEU A 69 9.92 23.00 6.51
N LEU A 70 10.96 23.04 7.35
CA LEU A 70 11.87 21.89 7.53
C LEU A 70 11.14 20.68 8.13
N VAL A 71 10.32 20.89 9.16
CA VAL A 71 9.54 19.81 9.78
C VAL A 71 8.51 19.26 8.79
N PHE A 72 7.81 20.13 8.06
CA PHE A 72 6.87 19.72 7.02
C PHE A 72 7.54 18.88 5.94
N GLY A 73 8.68 19.35 5.41
CA GLY A 73 9.46 18.64 4.39
C GLY A 73 9.98 17.29 4.88
N TRP A 74 10.52 17.23 6.10
CA TRP A 74 10.96 15.98 6.73
C TRP A 74 9.84 14.94 6.77
N VAL A 75 8.64 15.34 7.19
CA VAL A 75 7.50 14.41 7.26
C VAL A 75 7.06 13.96 5.88
N LEU A 76 6.99 14.87 4.91
CA LEU A 76 6.66 14.53 3.53
C LEU A 76 7.62 13.47 2.97
N ILE A 77 8.91 13.67 3.15
CA ILE A 77 9.94 12.74 2.67
C ILE A 77 9.82 11.38 3.36
N THR A 78 9.68 11.35 4.68
CA THR A 78 9.56 10.08 5.43
C THR A 78 8.28 9.32 5.08
N GLY A 79 7.17 10.04 4.85
CA GLY A 79 5.90 9.45 4.43
C GLY A 79 5.93 8.85 3.04
N ILE A 80 6.44 9.60 2.07
CA ILE A 80 6.60 9.11 0.70
C ILE A 80 7.52 7.90 0.67
N ARG A 81 8.66 7.93 1.38
CA ARG A 81 9.58 6.78 1.48
C ARG A 81 8.90 5.54 2.03
N SER A 82 8.15 5.66 3.12
CA SER A 82 7.42 4.52 3.70
C SER A 82 6.39 3.93 2.74
N GLY A 83 5.71 4.78 1.95
CA GLY A 83 4.77 4.32 0.93
C GLY A 83 5.46 3.59 -0.23
N LEU A 84 6.55 4.16 -0.75
CA LEU A 84 7.34 3.57 -1.83
C LEU A 84 8.02 2.26 -1.40
N ASP A 85 8.55 2.17 -0.18
CA ASP A 85 9.16 0.95 0.35
C ASP A 85 8.14 -0.20 0.45
N SER A 86 6.89 0.11 0.84
CA SER A 86 5.81 -0.89 0.89
C SER A 86 5.49 -1.45 -0.50
N VAL A 87 5.45 -0.58 -1.52
CA VAL A 87 5.26 -0.99 -2.92
C VAL A 87 6.46 -1.78 -3.44
N ASN A 88 7.68 -1.36 -3.10
CA ASN A 88 8.90 -2.00 -3.57
C ASN A 88 9.08 -3.40 -2.97
N ARG A 89 8.75 -3.57 -1.67
CA ARG A 89 8.68 -4.89 -1.03
C ARG A 89 7.70 -5.82 -1.73
N LEU A 90 6.50 -5.32 -2.01
CA LEU A 90 5.48 -6.08 -2.72
C LEU A 90 5.95 -6.47 -4.13
N SER A 91 6.54 -5.52 -4.88
CA SER A 91 7.15 -5.78 -6.19
C SER A 91 8.24 -6.85 -6.10
N HIS A 92 9.05 -6.81 -5.04
CA HIS A 92 10.10 -7.79 -4.81
C HIS A 92 9.54 -9.19 -4.52
N GLU A 93 8.49 -9.30 -3.71
CA GLU A 93 7.78 -10.57 -3.45
C GLU A 93 7.15 -11.14 -4.73
N LEU A 94 6.51 -10.29 -5.55
CA LEU A 94 5.94 -10.70 -6.83
C LEU A 94 7.01 -11.17 -7.83
N SER A 95 8.15 -10.47 -7.92
CA SER A 95 9.25 -10.83 -8.84
C SER A 95 10.03 -12.08 -8.44
N GLN A 96 10.02 -12.45 -7.16
CA GLN A 96 10.62 -13.69 -6.69
C GLN A 96 9.68 -14.90 -6.84
N ARG A 97 8.39 -14.69 -7.09
CA ARG A 97 7.43 -15.78 -7.32
C ARG A 97 7.51 -16.31 -8.75
N SER A 98 7.55 -17.63 -8.85
CA SER A 98 7.45 -18.36 -10.11
C SER A 98 6.03 -18.27 -10.69
N ILE A 99 5.88 -18.41 -12.01
CA ILE A 99 4.59 -18.39 -12.73
C ILE A 99 3.63 -19.49 -12.23
N ASP A 100 4.16 -20.57 -11.65
CA ASP A 100 3.37 -21.66 -11.06
C ASP A 100 2.95 -21.40 -9.60
N ASP A 101 3.42 -20.32 -8.94
CA ASP A 101 3.11 -20.02 -7.54
C ASP A 101 2.02 -18.93 -7.43
N LEU A 102 0.77 -19.37 -7.57
CA LEU A 102 -0.45 -18.53 -7.53
C LEU A 102 -0.99 -18.29 -6.11
N GLN A 103 -0.17 -18.51 -5.07
CA GLN A 103 -0.58 -18.28 -3.69
C GLN A 103 -0.99 -16.81 -3.46
N PRO A 104 -1.88 -16.52 -2.52
CA PRO A 104 -2.23 -15.13 -2.19
C PRO A 104 -1.00 -14.37 -1.65
N LEU A 105 -0.93 -13.07 -1.95
CA LEU A 105 0.06 -12.14 -1.39
C LEU A 105 -0.30 -11.82 0.07
N ASP A 106 0.72 -11.69 0.93
CA ASP A 106 0.54 -11.34 2.34
C ASP A 106 -0.01 -9.90 2.47
N THR A 107 -0.81 -9.65 3.50
CA THR A 107 -1.48 -8.38 3.78
C THR A 107 -1.13 -7.79 5.15
N ALA A 108 -0.33 -8.49 5.96
CA ALA A 108 -0.13 -8.17 7.39
C ALA A 108 0.50 -6.78 7.65
N ASP A 109 1.45 -6.35 6.81
CA ASP A 109 2.19 -5.08 6.98
C ASP A 109 1.87 -4.02 5.90
N LEU A 110 0.81 -4.23 5.12
CA LEU A 110 0.44 -3.29 4.07
C LEU A 110 -0.33 -2.10 4.62
N SER A 111 0.00 -0.92 4.09
CA SER A 111 -0.77 0.28 4.36
C SER A 111 -2.22 0.08 3.91
N SER A 112 -3.16 0.65 4.68
CA SER A 112 -4.59 0.49 4.38
C SER A 112 -5.00 1.07 3.02
N GLU A 113 -4.15 1.93 2.43
CA GLU A 113 -4.34 2.54 1.12
C GLU A 113 -4.03 1.55 -0.02
N ILE A 114 -3.09 0.62 0.18
CA ILE A 114 -2.66 -0.38 -0.82
C ILE A 114 -3.42 -1.71 -0.64
N ALA A 115 -3.87 -2.03 0.57
CA ALA A 115 -4.66 -3.22 0.89
C ALA A 115 -5.78 -3.58 -0.12
N PRO A 116 -6.64 -2.65 -0.59
CA PRO A 116 -7.67 -2.98 -1.58
C PRO A 116 -7.09 -3.43 -2.93
N LEU A 117 -5.98 -2.84 -3.38
CA LEU A 117 -5.31 -3.25 -4.62
C LEU A 117 -4.80 -4.70 -4.51
N ILE A 118 -4.17 -5.06 -3.39
CA ILE A 118 -3.70 -6.43 -3.14
C ILE A 118 -4.86 -7.41 -3.12
N THR A 119 -5.97 -7.01 -2.51
CA THR A 119 -7.19 -7.83 -2.47
C THR A 119 -7.68 -8.15 -3.88
N HIS A 120 -7.70 -7.16 -4.78
CA HIS A 120 -8.09 -7.37 -6.17
C HIS A 120 -7.09 -8.24 -6.95
N ILE A 121 -5.78 -8.06 -6.71
CA ILE A 121 -4.74 -8.90 -7.32
C ILE A 121 -4.91 -10.36 -6.86
N ASN A 122 -5.14 -10.60 -5.58
CA ASN A 122 -5.37 -11.93 -5.03
C ASN A 122 -6.62 -12.59 -5.64
N ASP A 123 -7.70 -11.83 -5.89
CA ASP A 123 -8.89 -12.36 -6.57
C ASP A 123 -8.60 -12.76 -8.03
N LEU A 124 -7.78 -11.98 -8.74
CA LEU A 124 -7.34 -12.32 -10.10
C LEU A 124 -6.46 -13.57 -10.12
N LEU A 125 -5.51 -13.69 -9.19
CA LEU A 125 -4.65 -14.87 -9.05
C LEU A 125 -5.48 -16.13 -8.79
N LYS A 126 -6.49 -16.04 -7.92
CA LYS A 126 -7.40 -17.14 -7.64
C LYS A 126 -8.18 -17.58 -8.90
N ARG A 127 -8.74 -16.63 -9.65
CA ARG A 127 -9.47 -16.94 -10.89
C ARG A 127 -8.57 -17.58 -11.94
N LEU A 128 -7.31 -17.14 -12.01
CA LEU A 128 -6.33 -17.72 -12.91
C LEU A 128 -6.00 -19.17 -12.52
N ASP A 129 -5.82 -19.45 -11.23
CA ASP A 129 -5.61 -20.81 -10.72
C ASP A 129 -6.78 -21.73 -11.09
N ASP A 130 -8.01 -21.28 -10.83
CA ASP A 130 -9.23 -22.03 -11.18
C ASP A 130 -9.29 -22.35 -12.69
N ALA A 131 -8.94 -21.38 -13.55
CA ALA A 131 -8.92 -21.55 -14.99
C ALA A 131 -7.84 -22.55 -15.46
N VAL A 132 -6.62 -22.43 -14.92
CA VAL A 132 -5.50 -23.34 -15.23
C VAL A 132 -5.84 -24.77 -14.79
N GLN A 133 -6.43 -24.95 -13.61
CA GLN A 133 -6.85 -26.27 -13.15
C GLN A 133 -7.95 -26.88 -14.03
N ALA A 134 -8.92 -26.07 -14.47
CA ALA A 134 -9.97 -26.53 -15.39
C ALA A 134 -9.37 -26.97 -16.75
N GLN A 135 -8.42 -26.20 -17.28
CA GLN A 135 -7.72 -26.55 -18.52
C GLN A 135 -6.92 -27.85 -18.36
N ARG A 136 -6.16 -28.02 -17.26
CA ARG A 136 -5.41 -29.26 -16.98
C ARG A 136 -6.33 -30.48 -16.91
N ARG A 137 -7.49 -30.35 -16.25
CA ARG A 137 -8.52 -31.40 -16.20
C ARG A 137 -9.09 -31.72 -17.59
N PHE A 138 -9.38 -30.70 -18.41
CA PHE A 138 -9.91 -30.89 -19.76
C PHE A 138 -8.90 -31.61 -20.68
N VAL A 139 -7.63 -31.18 -20.69
CA VAL A 139 -6.56 -31.83 -21.47
C VAL A 139 -6.34 -33.26 -20.99
N GLY A 140 -6.34 -33.50 -19.68
CA GLY A 140 -6.23 -34.85 -19.11
C GLY A 140 -7.38 -35.76 -19.54
N HIS A 141 -8.62 -35.26 -19.49
CA HIS A 141 -9.79 -36.00 -19.95
C HIS A 141 -9.78 -36.25 -21.45
N ALA A 142 -9.40 -35.28 -22.28
CA ALA A 142 -9.31 -35.43 -23.73
C ALA A 142 -8.25 -36.48 -24.13
N ALA A 143 -7.08 -36.45 -23.49
CA ALA A 143 -6.02 -37.44 -23.73
C ALA A 143 -6.47 -38.87 -23.38
N HIS A 144 -7.20 -39.05 -22.28
CA HIS A 144 -7.78 -40.35 -21.93
C HIS A 144 -8.90 -40.76 -22.89
N GLN A 145 -9.80 -39.86 -23.27
CA GLN A 145 -10.92 -40.15 -24.16
C GLN A 145 -10.50 -40.44 -25.60
N LEU A 146 -9.34 -39.96 -26.06
CA LEU A 146 -8.81 -40.28 -27.40
C LEU A 146 -8.08 -41.63 -27.43
N ARG A 147 -7.52 -42.09 -26.30
CA ARG A 147 -6.78 -43.38 -26.24
C ARG A 147 -7.71 -44.58 -26.42
N THR A 148 -8.91 -44.51 -25.86
CA THR A 148 -9.95 -45.55 -25.94
C THR A 148 -10.44 -45.83 -27.38
N PRO A 149 -10.86 -44.83 -28.18
CA PRO A 149 -11.28 -45.05 -29.57
C PRO A 149 -10.11 -45.37 -30.51
N LEU A 150 -8.91 -44.80 -30.28
CA LEU A 150 -7.74 -45.15 -31.11
C LEU A 150 -7.34 -46.62 -30.96
N THR A 151 -7.48 -47.17 -29.75
CA THR A 151 -7.23 -48.59 -29.48
C THR A 151 -8.27 -49.46 -30.17
N GLY A 152 -9.54 -49.02 -30.20
CA GLY A 152 -10.61 -49.70 -30.95
C GLY A 152 -10.35 -49.73 -32.46
N LEU A 153 -9.98 -48.59 -33.06
CA LEU A 153 -9.64 -48.51 -34.49
C LEU A 153 -8.41 -49.38 -34.84
N LYS A 154 -7.43 -49.44 -33.95
CA LYS A 154 -6.23 -50.26 -34.16
C LYS A 154 -6.55 -51.76 -34.12
N LEU A 155 -7.45 -52.17 -33.23
CA LEU A 155 -7.94 -53.55 -33.14
C LEU A 155 -8.69 -53.97 -34.41
N GLU A 156 -9.49 -53.07 -34.97
CA GLU A 156 -10.25 -53.31 -36.20
C GLU A 156 -9.33 -53.42 -37.43
N CYS A 157 -8.28 -52.60 -37.51
CA CYS A 157 -7.25 -52.75 -38.53
C CYS A 157 -6.44 -54.05 -38.38
N GLU A 158 -6.10 -54.49 -37.17
CA GLU A 158 -5.41 -55.77 -36.96
C GLU A 158 -6.29 -56.97 -37.36
N LEU A 159 -7.60 -56.91 -37.08
CA LEU A 159 -8.55 -57.96 -37.49
C LEU A 159 -8.75 -58.01 -39.00
N MET A 160 -8.74 -56.86 -39.70
CA MET A 160 -8.81 -56.80 -41.16
C MET A 160 -7.52 -57.26 -41.86
N LEU A 161 -6.36 -57.15 -41.20
CA LEU A 161 -5.08 -57.62 -41.74
C LEU A 161 -4.79 -59.09 -41.42
N ALA A 162 -5.47 -59.67 -40.43
CA ALA A 162 -5.31 -61.06 -40.00
C ALA A 162 -6.32 -62.04 -40.61
N GLY A 163 -7.29 -61.56 -41.40
CA GLY A 163 -8.25 -62.36 -42.18
C GLY A 163 -7.94 -62.32 -43.67
#